data_AF-A0A564HWD3-F1
#
_entry.id   AF-A0A564HWD3-F1
#
_cell.length_a   1.000
_cell.length_b   1.000
_cell.length_c   1.000
_cell.angle_alpha   90.00
_cell.angle_beta   90.00
_cell.angle_gamma   90.00
#
_symmetry.space_group_name_H-M   'P 1'
#
loop_
_entity.id
_entity.type
_entity.pdbx_description
1 polymer ?
#
loop_
_entity_poly.entity_id
_entity_poly.type
_entity_poly.pdbx_seq_one_letter_code
_entity_poly.pdbx_strand_id
1 'polypeptide(L)'
;MNAKEIDGVFHCDCGFSWSRGKNGSHNCADGLREKVQQLAAENVGLKQSKPSLKAMMSALDAFYADEDVPESAMLIAFNILRGDIETPATDRIVAEAEARGVEKFAAEQRGVAERLQKRGVATASVPFCLDSAEEAEYFAKQLREGAK
;
A
#
# COMPACT_ATOMS: atom_id res chain seq x y z
N MET A 1 2.73 -20.76 5.61
CA MET A 1 3.81 -20.18 4.79
C MET A 1 3.34 -20.27 3.35
N ASN A 2 2.88 -19.16 2.77
CA ASN A 2 2.52 -19.13 1.35
C ASN A 2 3.64 -18.44 0.59
N ALA A 3 4.53 -19.24 0.02
CA ALA A 3 5.51 -18.75 -0.94
C ALA A 3 4.94 -18.94 -2.34
N LYS A 4 4.87 -17.86 -3.13
CA LYS A 4 4.52 -17.93 -4.55
C LYS A 4 5.80 -17.88 -5.38
N GLU A 5 5.91 -18.77 -6.36
CA GLU A 5 6.98 -18.69 -7.34
C GLU A 5 6.54 -17.83 -8.52
N ILE A 6 7.35 -16.82 -8.87
CA ILE A 6 7.18 -15.95 -10.02
C ILE A 6 8.54 -15.90 -10.73
N ASP A 7 8.62 -16.34 -11.99
CA ASP A 7 9.83 -16.32 -12.83
C ASP A 7 11.10 -16.89 -12.16
N GLY A 8 10.96 -17.97 -11.39
CA GLY A 8 12.08 -18.62 -10.70
C GLY A 8 12.51 -17.94 -9.39
N VAL A 9 11.75 -16.95 -8.93
CA VAL A 9 11.90 -16.29 -7.62
C VAL A 9 10.72 -16.65 -6.73
N PHE A 10 11.00 -17.19 -5.55
CA PHE A 10 10.00 -17.45 -4.52
C PHE A 10 9.78 -16.19 -3.69
N HIS A 11 8.54 -15.79 -3.47
CA HIS A 11 8.14 -14.66 -2.64
C HIS A 11 7.31 -15.17 -1.44
N CYS A 12 7.82 -15.09 -0.19
CA CYS A 12 6.99 -15.31 1.01
C CYS A 12 6.08 -14.09 1.23
N ASP A 13 4.88 -14.36 1.75
CA ASP A 13 3.94 -13.36 2.26
C ASP A 13 4.55 -12.37 3.29
N CYS A 14 5.71 -12.69 3.88
CA CYS A 14 6.45 -11.79 4.77
C CYS A 14 7.34 -10.75 4.04
N GLY A 15 7.46 -10.82 2.71
CA GLY A 15 8.27 -9.91 1.88
C GLY A 15 9.69 -10.40 1.59
N PHE A 16 10.11 -11.55 2.11
CA PHE A 16 11.40 -12.16 1.75
C PHE A 16 11.28 -12.94 0.45
N SER A 17 12.27 -12.81 -0.43
CA SER A 17 12.33 -13.56 -1.68
C SER A 17 13.68 -14.24 -1.90
N TRP A 18 13.67 -15.37 -2.61
CA TRP A 18 14.88 -16.12 -2.96
C TRP A 18 14.75 -16.81 -4.32
N SER A 19 15.85 -16.90 -5.06
CA SER A 19 15.86 -17.59 -6.36
C SER A 19 15.90 -19.11 -6.20
N ARG A 20 15.34 -19.84 -7.17
CA ARG A 20 15.40 -21.31 -7.23
C ARG A 20 16.84 -21.82 -7.12
N GLY A 21 17.05 -22.81 -6.24
CA GLY A 21 18.37 -23.37 -5.94
C GLY A 21 19.22 -22.53 -4.96
N LYS A 22 18.79 -21.33 -4.58
CA LYS A 22 19.37 -20.57 -3.46
C LYS A 22 18.47 -20.76 -2.24
N ASN A 23 18.92 -21.53 -1.26
CA ASN A 23 18.20 -21.66 0.00
C ASN A 23 18.30 -20.34 0.80
N GLY A 24 17.20 -19.57 0.82
CA GLY A 24 17.03 -18.46 1.73
C GLY A 24 16.31 -18.93 3.00
N SER A 25 17.05 -19.34 4.02
CA SER A 25 16.45 -19.55 5.33
C SER A 25 15.90 -18.22 5.84
N HIS A 26 14.58 -18.11 5.98
CA HIS A 26 13.94 -16.98 6.63
C HIS A 26 12.75 -17.50 7.43
N ASN A 27 12.49 -16.89 8.58
CA ASN A 27 11.28 -17.17 9.35
C ASN A 27 10.25 -16.09 8.99
N CYS A 28 9.10 -16.46 8.41
CA CYS A 28 8.10 -15.45 8.02
C CYS A 28 7.57 -14.65 9.24
N ALA A 29 7.80 -15.11 10.47
CA ALA A 29 7.55 -14.32 11.68
C ALA A 29 8.55 -13.16 11.90
N ASP A 30 9.74 -13.19 11.29
CA ASP A 30 10.70 -12.06 11.35
C ASP A 30 10.19 -10.84 10.57
N GLY A 31 9.61 -11.05 9.37
CA GLY A 31 9.02 -9.95 8.60
C GLY A 31 7.80 -9.32 9.27
N LEU A 32 7.01 -10.11 9.99
CA LEU A 32 5.93 -9.57 10.84
C LEU A 32 6.49 -8.80 12.04
N ARG A 33 7.51 -9.34 12.71
CA ARG A 33 8.19 -8.67 13.83
C ARG A 33 8.77 -7.31 13.42
N GLU A 34 9.40 -7.23 12.26
CA GLU A 34 9.95 -5.98 11.73
C GLU A 34 8.86 -4.93 11.50
N LYS A 35 7.75 -5.30 10.86
CA LYS A 35 6.60 -4.39 10.66
C LYS A 35 6.02 -3.90 11.99
N VAL A 36 5.89 -4.79 12.98
CA VAL A 36 5.43 -4.42 14.33
C VAL A 36 6.41 -3.48 15.02
N GLN A 37 7.72 -3.71 14.90
CA GLN A 37 8.75 -2.84 15.47
C GLN A 37 8.69 -1.43 14.85
N GLN A 38 8.54 -1.35 13.53
CA GLN A 38 8.40 -0.06 12.83
C GLN A 38 7.14 0.69 13.26
N LEU A 39 5.99 0.01 13.32
CA LEU A 39 4.75 0.61 13.83
C LEU A 39 4.86 1.05 15.30
N ALA A 40 5.55 0.27 16.14
CA ALA A 40 5.77 0.65 17.53
C ALA A 40 6.67 1.90 17.63
N ALA A 41 7.73 1.97 16.83
CA ALA A 41 8.60 3.14 16.75
C ALA A 41 7.84 4.38 16.26
N GLU A 42 7.05 4.25 15.20
CA GLU A 42 6.18 5.31 14.69
C GLU A 42 5.20 5.79 15.76
N ASN A 43 4.49 4.88 16.46
CA ASN A 43 3.57 5.24 17.54
C ASN A 43 4.23 5.99 18.70
N VAL A 44 5.48 5.65 19.05
CA VAL A 44 6.25 6.41 20.04
C VAL A 44 6.60 7.80 19.50
N GLY A 45 7.00 7.90 18.23
CA GLY A 45 7.29 9.15 17.54
C GLY A 45 6.07 10.08 17.46
N LEU A 46 4.88 9.55 17.16
CA LEU A 46 3.63 10.31 17.07
C LEU A 46 3.26 11.03 18.37
N LYS A 47 3.66 10.51 19.53
CA LYS A 47 3.44 11.20 20.82
C LYS A 47 4.27 12.47 20.97
N GLN A 48 5.36 12.57 20.22
CA GLN A 48 6.30 13.69 20.24
C GLN A 48 6.22 14.55 18.98
N SER A 49 5.53 14.06 17.94
CA SER A 49 5.40 14.74 16.66
C SER A 49 4.67 16.06 16.84
N LYS A 50 5.19 17.11 16.20
CA LYS A 50 4.59 18.43 16.19
C LYS A 50 4.40 18.86 14.74
N PRO A 51 3.26 19.48 14.42
CA PRO A 51 3.07 20.06 13.11
C PRO A 51 4.17 21.09 12.80
N SER A 52 4.43 21.30 11.53
CA SER A 52 5.30 22.34 11.02
C SER A 52 4.74 23.71 11.37
N LEU A 53 5.63 24.71 11.49
CA LEU A 53 5.20 26.09 11.71
C LEU A 53 4.22 26.56 10.62
N LYS A 54 4.44 26.12 9.37
CA LYS A 54 3.55 26.42 8.25
C LYS A 54 2.14 25.87 8.49
N ALA A 55 2.01 24.61 8.91
CA ALA A 55 0.72 24.02 9.23
C ALA A 55 0.04 24.72 10.41
N MET A 56 0.81 25.12 11.44
CA MET A 56 0.26 25.90 12.55
C MET A 56 -0.31 27.25 12.08
N MET A 57 0.41 27.96 11.20
CA MET A 57 -0.07 29.23 10.64
C MET A 57 -1.33 29.03 9.79
N SER A 58 -1.35 28.05 8.90
CA SER A 58 -2.53 27.74 8.09
C SER A 58 -3.74 27.30 8.93
N ALA A 59 -3.52 26.62 10.04
CA ALA A 59 -4.58 26.26 10.98
C ALA A 59 -5.17 27.49 11.69
N LEU A 60 -4.34 28.48 12.05
CA LEU A 60 -4.82 29.74 12.61
C LEU A 60 -5.62 30.53 11.57
N ASP A 61 -5.13 30.63 10.34
CA ASP A 61 -5.84 31.31 9.25
C ASP A 61 -7.23 30.67 9.03
N ALA A 62 -7.29 29.34 9.01
CA ALA A 62 -8.55 28.62 8.88
C ALA A 62 -9.48 28.80 10.09
N PHE A 63 -8.93 28.90 11.30
CA PHE A 63 -9.69 29.13 12.52
C PHE A 63 -10.35 30.52 12.55
N TYR A 64 -9.65 31.55 12.07
CA TYR A 64 -10.17 32.93 12.05
C TYR A 64 -10.96 33.29 10.77
N ALA A 65 -11.05 32.38 9.79
CA ALA A 65 -11.79 32.62 8.55
C ALA A 65 -13.32 32.51 8.71
N ASP A 66 -13.80 31.83 9.75
CA ASP A 66 -15.22 31.62 10.03
C ASP A 66 -15.51 31.94 11.50
N GLU A 67 -15.95 33.17 11.76
CA GLU A 67 -16.32 33.65 13.10
C GLU A 67 -17.75 33.24 13.50
N ASP A 68 -18.56 32.77 12.56
CA ASP A 68 -19.98 32.46 12.76
C ASP A 68 -20.17 31.03 13.30
N VAL A 69 -19.28 30.10 12.96
CA VAL A 69 -19.34 28.70 13.41
C VAL A 69 -17.99 28.23 13.99
N PRO A 70 -17.70 28.55 15.26
CA PRO A 70 -16.42 28.23 15.90
C PRO A 70 -16.05 26.74 15.86
N GLU A 71 -17.01 25.82 15.95
CA GLU A 71 -16.78 24.38 15.89
C GLU A 71 -16.33 23.91 14.51
N SER A 72 -16.86 24.52 13.44
CA SER A 72 -16.47 24.25 12.06
C SER A 72 -15.03 24.71 11.82
N ALA A 73 -14.74 25.95 12.21
CA ALA A 73 -13.40 26.54 12.12
C ALA A 73 -12.36 25.73 12.92
N MET A 74 -12.71 25.27 14.12
CA MET A 74 -11.87 24.40 14.94
C MET A 74 -11.60 23.05 14.27
N LEU A 75 -12.61 22.43 13.66
CA LEU A 75 -12.45 21.15 12.98
C LEU A 75 -11.53 21.27 11.76
N ILE A 76 -11.66 22.35 10.99
CA ILE A 76 -10.78 22.62 9.84
C ILE A 76 -9.33 22.80 10.32
N ALA A 77 -9.11 23.66 11.32
CA ALA A 77 -7.80 23.87 11.91
C ALA A 77 -7.17 22.57 12.43
N PHE A 78 -7.95 21.74 13.13
CA PHE A 78 -7.50 20.43 13.61
C PHE A 78 -7.08 19.50 12.46
N ASN A 79 -7.86 19.44 11.37
CA ASN A 79 -7.52 18.60 10.22
C ASN A 79 -6.23 19.05 9.52
N ILE A 80 -5.98 20.36 9.44
CA ILE A 80 -4.73 20.91 8.92
C ILE A 80 -3.54 20.45 9.77
N LEU A 81 -3.62 20.62 11.10
CA LEU A 81 -2.55 20.23 12.02
C LEU A 81 -2.28 18.73 11.97
N ARG A 82 -3.33 17.91 11.96
CA ARG A 82 -3.21 16.45 11.89
C ARG A 82 -2.64 15.98 10.55
N GLY A 83 -3.03 16.61 9.45
CA GLY A 83 -2.59 16.24 8.10
C GLY A 83 -1.10 16.53 7.82
N ASP A 84 -0.46 17.37 8.63
CA ASP A 84 0.98 17.64 8.56
C ASP A 84 1.83 16.57 9.27
N ILE A 85 1.22 15.69 10.07
CA ILE A 85 1.92 14.59 10.74
C ILE A 85 1.99 13.37 9.82
N GLU A 86 3.21 13.00 9.42
CA GLU A 86 3.46 11.84 8.55
C GLU A 86 3.43 10.51 9.31
N THR A 87 2.98 9.45 8.62
CA THR A 87 2.92 8.06 9.15
C THR A 87 3.50 7.05 8.16
N PRO A 88 4.79 7.16 7.80
CA PRO A 88 5.39 6.40 6.69
C PRO A 88 5.35 4.87 6.88
N ALA A 89 5.44 4.37 8.12
CA ALA A 89 5.35 2.93 8.36
C ALA A 89 3.92 2.42 8.15
N THR A 90 2.93 3.19 8.61
CA THR A 90 1.51 2.90 8.35
C THR A 90 1.20 2.98 6.85
N ASP A 91 1.64 4.05 6.18
CA ASP A 91 1.37 4.29 4.76
C ASP A 91 1.93 3.16 3.89
N ARG A 92 3.17 2.73 4.17
CA ARG A 92 3.81 1.58 3.50
C ARG A 92 3.02 0.28 3.70
N ILE A 93 2.45 0.05 4.88
CA ILE A 93 1.66 -1.15 5.16
C ILE A 93 0.33 -1.12 4.41
N VAL A 94 -0.32 0.04 4.34
CA VAL A 94 -1.56 0.22 3.56
C VAL A 94 -1.27 -0.01 2.08
N ALA A 95 -0.24 0.62 1.52
CA ALA A 95 0.14 0.46 0.13
C ALA A 95 0.50 -0.99 -0.23
N GLU A 96 1.20 -1.71 0.65
CA GLU A 96 1.46 -3.15 0.46
C GLU A 96 0.17 -3.98 0.52
N ALA A 97 -0.80 -3.61 1.37
CA ALA A 97 -2.08 -4.29 1.42
C ALA A 97 -2.90 -4.06 0.14
N GLU A 98 -2.94 -2.83 -0.36
CA GLU A 98 -3.58 -2.46 -1.63
C GLU A 98 -2.92 -3.16 -2.81
N ALA A 99 -1.59 -3.15 -2.89
CA ALA A 99 -0.83 -3.84 -3.94
C ALA A 99 -1.16 -5.34 -3.99
N ARG A 100 -1.20 -6.02 -2.84
CA ARG A 100 -1.62 -7.44 -2.77
C ARG A 100 -3.07 -7.65 -3.21
N GLY A 101 -3.94 -6.67 -2.98
CA GLY A 101 -5.32 -6.69 -3.48
C GLY A 101 -5.35 -6.65 -5.01
N VAL A 102 -4.60 -5.72 -5.60
CA VAL A 102 -4.47 -5.57 -7.06
C VAL A 102 -3.84 -6.81 -7.71
N GLU A 103 -2.82 -7.41 -7.09
CA GLU A 103 -2.21 -8.66 -7.59
C GLU A 103 -3.19 -9.83 -7.63
N LYS A 104 -4.13 -9.91 -6.68
CA LYS A 104 -5.18 -10.94 -6.72
C LYS A 104 -6.13 -10.71 -7.90
N PHE A 105 -6.44 -9.45 -8.21
CA PHE A 105 -7.23 -9.10 -9.38
C PHE A 105 -6.49 -9.49 -10.68
N ALA A 106 -5.20 -9.14 -10.80
CA ALA A 106 -4.39 -9.52 -11.95
C ALA A 106 -4.35 -11.05 -12.16
N ALA A 107 -4.14 -11.81 -11.08
CA ALA A 107 -4.18 -13.26 -11.12
C ALA A 107 -5.53 -13.81 -11.56
N GLU A 108 -6.64 -13.21 -11.13
CA GLU A 108 -7.97 -13.59 -11.59
C GLU A 108 -8.16 -13.31 -13.08
N GLN A 109 -7.69 -12.16 -13.59
CA GLN A 109 -7.76 -11.84 -15.02
C GLN A 109 -6.98 -12.84 -15.88
N ARG A 110 -5.77 -13.24 -15.46
CA ARG A 110 -5.02 -14.31 -16.12
C ARG A 110 -5.80 -15.63 -16.09
N GLY A 111 -6.42 -15.96 -14.96
CA GLY A 111 -7.29 -17.15 -14.83
C GLY A 111 -8.53 -17.09 -15.73
N VAL A 112 -9.15 -15.92 -15.93
CA VAL A 112 -10.24 -15.73 -16.89
C VAL A 112 -9.75 -15.98 -18.32
N ALA A 113 -8.60 -15.41 -18.70
CA ALA A 113 -8.02 -15.60 -20.03
C ALA A 113 -7.80 -17.09 -20.34
N GLU A 114 -7.24 -17.86 -19.40
CA GLU A 114 -7.06 -19.30 -19.54
C GLU A 114 -8.39 -20.05 -19.74
N ARG A 115 -9.44 -19.69 -18.99
CA ARG A 115 -10.77 -20.32 -19.12
C ARG A 115 -11.41 -20.02 -20.47
N LEU A 116 -11.25 -18.80 -20.98
CA LEU A 116 -11.77 -18.39 -22.30
C LEU A 116 -11.06 -19.13 -23.43
N GLN A 117 -9.74 -19.23 -23.37
CA GLN A 117 -8.94 -20.02 -24.32
C GLN A 117 -9.41 -21.49 -24.36
N LYS A 118 -9.58 -22.12 -23.20
CA LYS A 118 -10.08 -23.51 -23.10
C LYS A 118 -11.47 -23.72 -23.68
N ARG A 119 -12.33 -22.69 -23.64
CA ARG A 119 -13.70 -22.74 -24.17
C ARG A 119 -13.77 -22.42 -25.67
N GLY A 120 -12.64 -22.10 -26.31
CA GLY A 120 -12.61 -21.68 -27.71
C GLY A 120 -13.28 -20.33 -27.97
N VAL A 121 -13.50 -19.52 -26.92
CA VAL A 121 -14.08 -18.18 -27.01
C VAL A 121 -12.92 -17.21 -27.20
N ALA A 122 -12.49 -16.99 -28.44
CA ALA A 122 -11.33 -16.14 -28.73
C ALA A 122 -11.55 -15.29 -29.98
N THR A 123 -11.83 -14.00 -29.77
CA THR A 123 -11.60 -12.96 -30.79
C THR A 123 -11.00 -11.70 -30.19
N ALA A 124 -11.50 -11.19 -29.04
CA ALA A 124 -10.92 -9.99 -28.38
C ALA A 124 -10.79 -10.09 -26.84
N SER A 125 -11.57 -10.94 -26.17
CA SER A 125 -11.62 -10.98 -24.70
C SER A 125 -10.37 -11.55 -24.03
N VAL A 126 -9.64 -12.46 -24.70
CA VAL A 126 -8.42 -13.08 -24.15
C VAL A 126 -7.27 -12.08 -24.05
N PRO A 127 -6.88 -11.35 -25.13
CA PRO A 127 -5.90 -10.28 -25.05
C PRO A 127 -6.27 -9.23 -23.99
N PHE A 128 -7.52 -8.79 -23.97
CA PHE A 128 -8.00 -7.80 -22.99
C PHE A 128 -7.75 -8.22 -21.53
N CYS A 129 -8.04 -9.47 -21.17
CA CYS A 129 -7.78 -9.97 -19.82
C CYS A 129 -6.27 -10.01 -19.49
N LEU A 130 -5.42 -10.35 -20.46
CA LEU A 130 -3.98 -10.39 -20.25
C LEU A 130 -3.40 -8.97 -20.10
N ASP A 131 -3.80 -8.04 -20.95
CA ASP A 131 -3.39 -6.63 -20.88
C ASP A 131 -3.83 -6.01 -19.54
N SER A 132 -5.08 -6.25 -19.13
CA SER A 132 -5.60 -5.78 -17.84
C SER A 132 -4.85 -6.37 -16.64
N ALA A 133 -4.38 -7.62 -16.74
CA ALA A 133 -3.56 -8.22 -15.69
C ALA A 133 -2.18 -7.56 -15.60
N GLU A 134 -1.54 -7.29 -16.73
CA GLU A 134 -0.23 -6.63 -16.80
C GLU A 134 -0.30 -5.19 -16.26
N GLU A 135 -1.31 -4.43 -16.65
CA GLU A 135 -1.56 -3.09 -16.11
C GLU A 135 -1.78 -3.11 -14.60
N ALA A 136 -2.55 -4.09 -14.09
CA ALA A 136 -2.76 -4.26 -12.66
C ALA A 136 -1.47 -4.65 -11.92
N GLU A 137 -0.63 -5.53 -12.48
CA GLU A 137 0.68 -5.86 -11.92
C GLU A 137 1.60 -4.63 -11.85
N TYR A 138 1.58 -3.80 -12.90
CA TYR A 138 2.31 -2.54 -12.92
C TYR A 138 1.78 -1.54 -11.88
N PHE A 139 0.47 -1.41 -11.74
CA PHE A 139 -0.15 -0.55 -10.73
C PHE A 139 0.17 -1.01 -9.30
N ALA A 140 0.15 -2.32 -9.03
CA ALA A 140 0.55 -2.89 -7.74
C ALA A 140 2.01 -2.54 -7.39
N LYS A 141 2.91 -2.51 -8.38
CA LYS A 141 4.29 -2.04 -8.19
C LYS A 141 4.36 -0.56 -7.86
N GLN A 142 3.60 0.28 -8.57
CA GLN A 142 3.56 1.73 -8.31
C GLN A 142 3.08 2.06 -6.89
N LEU A 143 2.07 1.33 -6.38
CA LEU A 143 1.58 1.50 -5.00
C LEU A 143 2.72 1.34 -3.97
N ARG A 144 3.55 0.31 -4.13
CA ARG A 144 4.69 0.06 -3.23
C ARG A 144 5.79 1.11 -3.35
N GLU A 145 6.06 1.57 -4.56
CA GLU A 145 7.13 2.55 -4.83
C GLU A 145 6.75 3.96 -4.39
N GLY A 146 5.45 4.29 -4.41
CA GLY A 146 4.92 5.60 -4.01
C GLY A 146 4.81 5.80 -2.49
N ALA A 147 4.76 4.73 -1.70
CA ALA A 147 4.64 4.78 -0.24
C ALA A 147 6.00 4.87 0.49
N LYS A 148 6.94 5.66 -0.05
CA LYS A 148 8.27 5.89 0.51
C LYS A 148 8.31 7.05 1.49
#